data_AF-A0A7X9HTX9-F1
#
_entry.id   AF-A0A7X9HTX9-F1
#
_cell.length_a   1.000
_cell.length_b   1.000
_cell.length_c   1.000
_cell.angle_alpha   90.00
_cell.angle_beta   90.00
_cell.angle_gamma   90.00
#
_symmetry.space_group_name_H-M   'P 1'
#
loop_
_entity.id
_entity.type
_entity.pdbx_description
1 polymer ?
#
loop_
_entity_poly.entity_id
_entity_poly.type
_entity_poly.pdbx_seq_one_letter_code
_entity_poly.pdbx_strand_id
1 'polypeptide(L)' 'MQKNRDVPLLGKIKVEIIGTGGISSVHIQGYKALDNVELYAACDLYEQKVKRVAEENNSQLS' A
#
# COMPACT_ATOMS: atom_id res chain seq x y z
N MET A 1 -21.78 15.32 -8.42
CA MET A 1 -22.19 14.04 -9.01
C MET A 1 -20.96 13.35 -9.58
N GLN A 2 -20.23 12.60 -8.76
CA GLN A 2 -19.13 11.74 -9.23
C GLN A 2 -19.66 10.30 -9.21
N LYS A 3 -19.54 9.66 -10.37
CA LYS A 3 -20.13 8.35 -10.66
C LYS A 3 -19.52 7.31 -9.74
N ASN A 4 -20.37 6.66 -8.95
CA ASN A 4 -20.10 5.35 -8.37
C ASN A 4 -19.68 4.43 -9.53
N ARG A 5 -18.41 4.06 -9.57
CA ARG A 5 -17.96 2.91 -10.35
C ARG A 5 -18.09 1.72 -9.42
N ASP A 6 -19.31 1.24 -9.26
CA ASP A 6 -19.61 -0.05 -8.64
C ASP A 6 -19.12 -1.15 -9.59
N VAL A 7 -17.80 -1.24 -9.77
CA VAL A 7 -17.16 -2.42 -10.34
C VAL A 7 -17.07 -3.39 -9.17
N PRO A 8 -17.78 -4.54 -9.20
CA PRO A 8 -17.64 -5.53 -8.16
C PRO A 8 -16.24 -6.12 -8.30
N LEU A 9 -15.29 -5.60 -7.52
CA LEU A 9 -13.99 -6.22 -7.41
C LEU A 9 -14.21 -7.53 -6.66
N LEU A 10 -13.92 -8.66 -7.30
CA LEU A 10 -13.90 -9.96 -6.63
C LEU A 10 -12.86 -10.04 -5.48
N GLY A 11 -12.04 -9.00 -5.27
CA GLY A 11 -11.04 -8.90 -4.21
C GLY A 11 -10.65 -7.46 -3.89
N LYS A 12 -9.73 -7.27 -2.94
CA LYS A 12 -9.21 -5.95 -2.56
C LYS A 12 -8.41 -5.32 -3.70
N ILE A 13 -8.42 -3.99 -3.77
CA ILE A 13 -7.51 -3.22 -4.62
C ILE A 13 -6.09 -3.39 -4.07
N LYS A 14 -5.21 -3.96 -4.88
CA LYS A 14 -3.79 -4.10 -4.55
C LYS A 14 -3.06 -2.80 -4.87
N VAL A 15 -2.34 -2.26 -3.89
CA VAL A 15 -1.58 -1.03 -4.02
C VAL A 15 -0.11 -1.31 -3.74
N GLU A 16 0.76 -0.69 -4.54
CA GLU A 16 2.21 -0.69 -4.34
C GLU A 16 2.69 0.72 -3.98
N ILE A 17 3.67 0.80 -3.08
CA ILE A 17 4.33 2.05 -2.71
C ILE A 17 5.66 2.17 -3.46
N ILE A 18 5.77 3.19 -4.32
CA ILE A 18 7.04 3.55 -4.97
C ILE A 18 7.67 4.70 -4.19
N GLY A 19 8.82 4.44 -3.56
CA GLY A 19 9.49 5.37 -2.67
C GLY A 19 8.98 5.26 -1.23
N THR A 20 9.89 4.85 -0.34
CA THR A 20 9.62 4.58 1.08
C THR A 20 10.20 5.68 1.99
N GLY A 21 10.09 6.93 1.51
CA GLY A 21 10.55 8.13 2.22
C GLY A 21 9.58 8.63 3.29
N GLY A 22 9.78 9.84 3.82
CA GLY A 22 9.03 10.34 4.97
C GLY A 22 7.50 10.39 4.82
N ILE A 23 6.98 10.51 3.60
CA ILE A 23 5.53 10.62 3.34
C ILE A 23 4.87 9.24 3.13
N SER A 24 5.65 8.18 2.84
CA SER A 24 5.07 6.86 2.53
C SER A 24 4.26 6.29 3.69
N SER A 25 4.66 6.59 4.94
CA SER A 25 3.96 6.16 6.14
C SER A 25 2.52 6.67 6.20
N VAL A 26 2.28 7.93 5.81
CA VAL A 26 0.96 8.55 5.80
C VAL A 26 0.07 7.91 4.74
N HIS A 27 0.61 7.64 3.55
CA HIS A 27 -0.12 6.91 2.50
C HIS A 27 -0.47 5.48 2.93
N ILE A 28 0.49 4.75 3.50
CA ILE A 28 0.29 3.38 3.99
C ILE A 28 -0.80 3.35 5.07
N GLN A 29 -0.78 4.28 6.02
CA GLN A 29 -1.83 4.39 7.05
C GLN A 29 -3.20 4.66 6.42
N GLY A 30 -3.27 5.57 5.44
CA GLY A 30 -4.50 5.84 4.70
C GLY A 30 -5.05 4.60 3.98
N TYR A 31 -4.19 3.82 3.33
CA TYR A 31 -4.59 2.59 2.65
C TYR A 31 -5.02 1.49 3.63
N LYS A 32 -4.33 1.34 4.77
CA LYS A 32 -4.71 0.38 5.81
C LYS A 32 -6.06 0.67 6.48
N ALA A 33 -6.51 1.92 6.44
CA ALA A 33 -7.82 2.31 6.93
C ALA A 33 -8.97 1.94 5.97
N LEU A 34 -8.68 1.43 4.78
CA LEU A 34 -9.66 1.06 3.77
C LEU A 34 -9.81 -0.46 3.70
N ASP A 35 -11.02 -0.97 3.99
CA ASP A 35 -11.29 -2.42 3.98
C ASP A 35 -11.12 -3.06 2.59
N ASN A 36 -11.29 -2.26 1.53
CA ASN A 36 -11.20 -2.68 0.15
C ASN A 36 -9.80 -2.52 -0.46
N VAL A 37 -8.77 -2.21 0.34
CA VAL A 37 -7.39 -2.04 -0.13
C VAL A 37 -6.44 -3.00 0.59
N GLU A 38 -5.45 -3.49 -0.15
CA GLU A 38 -4.34 -4.30 0.33
C GLU A 38 -3.02 -3.66 -0.10
N LEU A 39 -2.12 -3.41 0.86
CA LEU A 39 -0.74 -3.04 0.55
C LEU A 39 0.00 -4.31 0.09
N TYR A 40 0.30 -4.37 -1.21
CA TYR A 40 0.78 -5.59 -1.86
C TYR A 40 2.30 -5.62 -2.04
N ALA A 41 2.91 -4.47 -2.37
CA ALA A 41 4.34 -4.37 -2.63
C ALA A 41 4.89 -2.99 -2.22
N ALA A 42 6.21 -2.89 -2.12
CA ALA A 42 6.91 -1.62 -1.99
C ALA A 42 8.27 -1.68 -2.68
N CYS A 43 8.68 -0.56 -3.27
CA CYS A 43 9.96 -0.44 -3.96
C CYS A 43 10.68 0.85 -3.55
N ASP A 44 12.01 0.77 -3.43
CA ASP A 44 12.90 1.91 -3.18
C ASP A 44 14.27 1.61 -3.78
N LEU A 45 15.05 2.66 -4.04
CA LEU A 45 16.45 2.52 -4.44
C LEU A 45 17.29 1.86 -3.33
N TYR A 46 16.88 2.01 -2.07
CA TYR A 46 17.58 1.46 -0.91
C TYR A 46 16.79 0.27 -0.34
N GLU A 47 17.30 -0.95 -0.57
CA GLU A 47 16.70 -2.20 -0.09
C GLU A 47 16.35 -2.18 1.41
N GLN A 48 17.20 -1.55 2.22
CA GLN A 48 16.98 -1.41 3.67
C GLN A 48 15.68 -0.69 4.01
N LYS A 49 15.27 0.30 3.19
CA LYS A 49 14.03 1.03 3.43
C LYS A 49 12.81 0.19 3.08
N VAL A 50 12.88 -0.63 2.03
CA VAL A 50 11.83 -1.60 1.69
C VAL A 50 11.67 -2.62 2.82
N LYS A 51 12.77 -3.16 3.33
CA LYS A 51 12.77 -4.09 4.47
C LYS A 51 12.13 -3.49 5.71
N ARG A 52 12.51 -2.26 6.06
CA ARG A 52 11.90 -1.52 7.18
C ARG A 52 10.39 -1.37 7.00
N VAL A 53 9.93 -1.00 5.81
CA VAL A 53 8.48 -0.86 5.54
C VAL A 53 7.77 -2.21 5.62
N ALA A 54 8.37 -3.31 5.16
CA ALA A 54 7.80 -4.65 5.28
C ALA A 54 7.64 -5.07 6.76
N GLU A 55 8.68 -4.86 7.57
CA GLU A 55 8.70 -5.13 9.01
C GLU A 55 7.65 -4.29 9.76
N GLU A 56 7.63 -2.97 9.55
CA GLU A 56 6.69 -2.06 10.21
C GLU A 56 5.22 -2.37 9.87
N ASN A 57 4.98 -3.01 8.73
CA ASN A 57 3.64 -3.27 8.25
C ASN A 57 3.21 -4.74 8.34
N ASN A 58 4.01 -5.62 8.97
CA ASN A 58 3.77 -7.07 9.04
C ASN A 58 3.39 -7.67 7.68
N SER A 59 3.96 -7.13 6.61
CA SER A 59 3.58 -7.43 5.23
C SER A 59 4.73 -8.20 4.58
N GLN A 60 4.43 -9.35 3.99
CA GLN A 60 5.37 -10.04 3.09
C GLN A 60 5.37 -9.29 1.75
N LEU A 61 5.98 -8.10 1.73
CA LEU A 61 6.15 -7.31 0.51
C LEU A 61 7.24 -8.00 -0.31
N SER A 62 6.87 -8.47 -1.51
CA SER A 62 7.74 -9.17 -2.47
C SER A 62 8.45 -8.21 -3.41
#